data_AF-A0A225VIH4-F1
#
_entry.id   AF-A0A225VIH4-F1
#
_cell.length_a   1.000
_cell.length_b   1.000
_cell.length_c   1.000
_cell.angle_alpha   90.00
_cell.angle_beta   90.00
_cell.angle_gamma   90.00
#
_symmetry.space_group_name_H-M   'P 1'
#
loop_
_entity.id
_entity.type
_entity.pdbx_description
1 polymer ?
#
loop_
_entity_poly.entity_id
_entity_poly.type
_entity_poly.pdbx_seq_one_letter_code
_entity_poly.pdbx_strand_id
1 'polypeptide(L)'
;MRSTSIAMMLAPVLVAVCIADNVDKYGVFTPKKIALSSGPSMESQTYSGGFTLSTDKPLATLDYDYEVAGLPYFVVSSISNGPVEVEVKYAEQFPALSLNYSDGPSQFTTSIANSRRVETHRFTHSEIGATITSMLSQGGQRWQTLRLLTGDSITFETIGLQASVAVIDDLNTLPGKFSSSNSKYDEIWKLGARAVTAACLDAGSQVPSWSSSEENGTFVPGTRPGISYRTWNLTNYVLNFESNIIRGGAGYTIAYDLTGNRDGVQIHLASEYPAETTYSNINTTLFPANTATLAYGYDFANATSMTSYILGQFDVPFNVKESIWYPIEIRVNSTAGNIVFSVNGQQVFDIVLMDMGFTDDQLSFYGWASRGEGAIGFGGWQDQASFVRNVTVTSITDSSEVLYSNPMTDESVVVPEFGGQTNAYGACLDGAKRDRYIWLGDFYHTTRIMGVANSKPEQIEGTWKFMLEYQGDNGQFPGFVPISQMPTTISQTM
;
A
#
# COMPACT_ATOMS: atom_id res chain seq x y z
N MET A 1 36.57 -0.41 -12.24
CA MET A 1 35.45 0.31 -11.61
C MET A 1 34.20 -0.50 -11.90
N ARG A 2 33.71 -1.26 -10.91
CA ARG A 2 32.55 -2.13 -11.06
C ARG A 2 31.31 -1.27 -10.85
N SER A 3 30.46 -1.15 -11.87
CA SER A 3 29.12 -0.59 -11.70
C SER A 3 28.31 -1.60 -10.89
N THR A 4 28.02 -1.25 -9.65
CA THR A 4 27.03 -1.91 -8.81
C THR A 4 25.67 -1.70 -9.46
N SER A 5 25.06 -2.78 -9.96
CA SER A 5 23.65 -2.77 -10.32
C SER A 5 22.83 -2.43 -9.08
N ILE A 6 21.99 -1.42 -9.23
CA ILE A 6 21.01 -0.95 -8.24
C ILE A 6 19.91 -2.02 -8.15
N ALA A 7 20.15 -3.03 -7.31
CA ALA A 7 19.15 -4.03 -6.93
C ALA A 7 19.46 -4.61 -5.54
N MET A 8 19.87 -3.74 -4.62
CA MET A 8 19.66 -3.94 -3.19
C MET A 8 19.23 -2.57 -2.68
N MET A 9 17.92 -2.30 -2.72
CA MET A 9 17.38 -1.45 -1.67
C MET A 9 17.72 -2.21 -0.39
N LEU A 10 18.77 -1.77 0.32
CA LEU A 10 19.01 -2.20 1.69
C LEU A 10 17.69 -1.95 2.40
N ALA A 11 16.97 -3.04 2.71
CA ALA A 11 15.79 -2.92 3.52
C ALA A 11 16.21 -2.14 4.77
N PRO A 12 15.46 -1.11 5.15
CA PRO A 12 15.73 -0.33 6.36
C PRO A 12 15.93 -1.29 7.53
N VAL A 13 16.80 -0.94 8.48
CA VAL A 13 17.11 -1.82 9.62
C VAL A 13 15.84 -2.29 10.33
N LEU A 14 14.85 -1.41 10.50
CA LEU A 14 13.56 -1.78 11.10
C LEU A 14 12.75 -2.80 10.28
N VAL A 15 12.73 -2.68 8.96
CA VAL A 15 12.04 -3.62 8.07
C VAL A 15 12.71 -5.00 8.15
N ALA A 16 14.05 -5.03 8.09
CA ALA A 16 14.81 -6.27 8.17
C ALA A 16 14.63 -6.98 9.52
N VAL A 17 14.62 -6.23 10.64
CA VAL A 17 14.39 -6.79 11.98
C VAL A 17 12.97 -7.34 12.11
N CYS A 18 11.95 -6.58 11.68
CA CYS A 18 10.56 -7.03 11.74
C CYS A 18 10.35 -8.32 10.91
N ILE A 19 10.95 -8.40 9.73
CA ILE A 19 10.92 -9.61 8.90
C ILE A 19 11.55 -10.80 9.61
N ALA A 20 12.75 -10.64 10.17
CA ALA A 20 13.45 -11.72 10.86
C ALA A 20 12.64 -12.22 12.07
N ASP A 21 12.15 -11.30 12.90
CA ASP A 21 11.33 -11.61 14.07
C ASP A 21 10.04 -12.36 13.67
N ASN A 22 9.39 -11.93 12.60
CA ASN A 22 8.18 -12.58 12.08
C ASN A 22 8.45 -13.99 11.57
N VAL A 23 9.54 -14.20 10.83
CA VAL A 23 9.92 -15.53 10.33
C VAL A 23 10.24 -16.46 11.50
N ASP A 24 10.95 -15.98 12.51
CA ASP A 24 11.27 -16.78 13.70
C ASP A 24 10.02 -17.10 14.53
N LYS A 25 9.08 -16.16 14.63
CA LYS A 25 7.88 -16.28 15.47
C LYS A 25 6.73 -17.04 14.80
N TYR A 26 6.47 -16.77 13.53
CA TYR A 26 5.30 -17.29 12.80
C TYR A 26 5.68 -18.24 11.67
N GLY A 27 6.90 -18.18 11.16
CA GLY A 27 7.33 -18.95 10.00
C GLY A 27 6.81 -18.35 8.69
N VAL A 28 6.43 -19.25 7.78
CA VAL A 28 6.01 -18.89 6.42
C VAL A 28 4.74 -19.61 6.02
N PHE A 29 3.93 -18.97 5.19
CA PHE A 29 2.86 -19.62 4.44
C PHE A 29 3.40 -20.11 3.10
N THR A 30 3.10 -21.36 2.75
CA THR A 30 3.41 -21.94 1.44
C THR A 30 2.11 -22.33 0.74
N PRO A 31 2.04 -22.22 -0.61
CA PRO A 31 0.92 -22.76 -1.36
C PRO A 31 0.69 -24.24 -1.05
N LYS A 32 -0.58 -24.66 -1.09
CA LYS A 32 -0.96 -26.06 -0.92
C LYS A 32 -1.29 -26.71 -2.26
N LYS A 33 -1.75 -25.92 -3.25
CA LYS A 33 -2.05 -26.39 -4.61
C LYS A 33 -1.50 -25.44 -5.67
N ILE A 34 -1.26 -25.98 -6.86
CA ILE A 34 -0.79 -25.25 -8.03
C ILE A 34 -1.51 -25.71 -9.31
N ALA A 35 -1.79 -24.78 -10.21
CA ALA A 35 -2.19 -25.05 -11.59
C ALA A 35 -1.27 -24.27 -12.55
N LEU A 36 -0.77 -24.93 -13.60
CA LEU A 36 0.02 -24.29 -14.67
C LEU A 36 -0.78 -24.24 -15.96
N SER A 37 -1.06 -23.04 -16.46
CA SER A 37 -1.99 -22.79 -17.55
C SER A 37 -1.71 -21.44 -18.23
N SER A 38 -2.56 -21.04 -19.20
CA SER A 38 -2.51 -19.72 -19.85
C SER A 38 -3.29 -18.63 -19.08
N GLY A 39 -4.22 -19.04 -18.22
CA GLY A 39 -5.04 -18.18 -17.37
C GLY A 39 -5.33 -18.83 -16.01
N PRO A 40 -5.90 -18.07 -15.05
CA PRO A 40 -6.19 -18.59 -13.71
C PRO A 40 -7.02 -19.88 -13.74
N SER A 41 -6.66 -20.89 -12.94
CA SER A 41 -7.39 -22.17 -12.89
C SER A 41 -7.53 -22.71 -11.47
N MET A 42 -8.73 -23.22 -11.14
CA MET A 42 -8.99 -23.98 -9.91
C MET A 42 -8.62 -25.47 -10.06
N GLU A 43 -8.47 -25.97 -11.30
CA GLU A 43 -8.04 -27.33 -11.58
C GLU A 43 -6.55 -27.46 -11.25
N SER A 44 -6.28 -27.81 -9.99
CA SER A 44 -4.96 -27.76 -9.40
C SER A 44 -4.52 -29.12 -8.88
N GLN A 45 -3.21 -29.32 -8.86
CA GLN A 45 -2.55 -30.45 -8.22
C GLN A 45 -1.91 -30.00 -6.91
N THR A 46 -1.54 -30.95 -6.04
CA THR A 46 -0.78 -30.63 -4.84
C THR A 46 0.51 -29.90 -5.19
N TYR A 47 0.78 -28.80 -4.48
CA TYR A 47 2.05 -28.10 -4.59
C TYR A 47 3.12 -28.89 -3.83
N SER A 48 4.13 -29.39 -4.55
CA SER A 48 5.22 -30.21 -4.00
C SER A 48 6.54 -29.44 -3.87
N GLY A 49 6.51 -28.11 -3.96
CA GLY A 49 7.69 -27.27 -4.10
C GLY A 49 8.13 -27.13 -5.55
N GLY A 50 8.54 -25.91 -5.90
CA GLY A 50 9.06 -25.51 -7.19
C GLY A 50 8.12 -25.65 -8.41
N PHE A 51 8.31 -24.80 -9.41
CA PHE A 51 7.63 -24.90 -10.70
C PHE A 51 8.31 -24.01 -11.73
N THR A 52 7.99 -24.23 -13.01
CA THR A 52 8.53 -23.43 -14.12
C THR A 52 7.43 -22.72 -14.86
N LEU A 53 7.61 -21.41 -15.09
CA LEU A 53 6.85 -20.65 -16.08
C LEU A 53 7.62 -20.65 -17.40
N SER A 54 6.91 -20.76 -18.50
CA SER A 54 7.45 -20.72 -19.85
C SER A 54 6.43 -20.14 -20.82
N THR A 55 6.82 -19.86 -22.06
CA THR A 55 5.87 -19.40 -23.08
C THR A 55 4.66 -20.34 -23.29
N ASP A 56 4.84 -21.65 -23.11
CA ASP A 56 3.76 -22.64 -23.25
C ASP A 56 2.83 -22.71 -22.02
N LYS A 57 3.41 -22.47 -20.83
CA LYS A 57 2.70 -22.43 -19.54
C LYS A 57 3.07 -21.13 -18.83
N PRO A 58 2.51 -20.00 -19.28
CA PRO A 58 2.98 -18.69 -18.85
C PRO A 58 2.44 -18.29 -17.48
N LEU A 59 1.46 -19.01 -16.93
CA LEU A 59 0.84 -18.67 -15.65
C LEU A 59 0.81 -19.84 -14.68
N ALA A 60 1.17 -19.57 -13.43
CA ALA A 60 0.90 -20.41 -12.27
C ALA A 60 -0.23 -19.80 -11.44
N THR A 61 -1.21 -20.61 -11.04
CA THR A 61 -2.21 -20.27 -10.02
C THR A 61 -1.89 -21.05 -8.76
N LEU A 62 -1.72 -20.36 -7.64
CA LEU A 62 -1.41 -20.92 -6.32
C LEU A 62 -2.63 -20.80 -5.41
N ASP A 63 -3.00 -21.89 -4.75
CA ASP A 63 -4.05 -21.97 -3.72
C ASP A 63 -3.39 -22.23 -2.37
N TYR A 64 -3.56 -21.31 -1.42
CA TYR A 64 -3.09 -21.47 -0.04
C TYR A 64 -4.08 -22.26 0.83
N ASP A 65 -5.21 -22.71 0.25
CA ASP A 65 -6.31 -23.46 0.87
C ASP A 65 -7.20 -22.64 1.80
N TYR A 66 -6.62 -21.67 2.50
CA TYR A 66 -7.31 -20.71 3.37
C TYR A 66 -6.65 -19.34 3.30
N GLU A 67 -7.24 -18.37 4.01
CA GLU A 67 -6.78 -16.98 4.07
C GLU A 67 -5.42 -16.85 4.78
N VAL A 68 -4.43 -16.28 4.11
CA VAL A 68 -3.08 -16.04 4.63
C VAL A 68 -2.66 -14.58 4.43
N ALA A 69 -1.67 -14.11 5.19
CA ALA A 69 -1.16 -12.74 5.08
C ALA A 69 0.33 -12.68 5.43
N GLY A 70 1.05 -11.72 4.84
CA GLY A 70 2.49 -11.61 5.02
C GLY A 70 3.22 -10.90 3.90
N LEU A 71 4.55 -10.88 3.98
CA LEU A 71 5.41 -10.35 2.93
C LEU A 71 5.73 -11.44 1.90
N PRO A 72 5.29 -11.31 0.63
CA PRO A 72 5.60 -12.31 -0.39
C PRO A 72 7.11 -12.45 -0.60
N TYR A 73 7.55 -13.68 -0.84
CA TYR A 73 8.93 -14.00 -1.19
C TYR A 73 9.03 -15.05 -2.29
N PHE A 74 10.15 -15.02 -3.02
CA PHE A 74 10.45 -15.83 -4.18
C PHE A 74 11.90 -16.28 -4.14
N VAL A 75 12.16 -17.55 -4.45
CA VAL A 75 13.51 -18.07 -4.70
C VAL A 75 13.51 -18.72 -6.07
N VAL A 76 14.44 -18.32 -6.93
CA VAL A 76 14.55 -18.75 -8.32
C VAL A 76 15.78 -19.64 -8.46
N SER A 77 15.65 -20.80 -9.09
CA SER A 77 16.75 -21.74 -9.32
C SER A 77 17.29 -21.70 -10.75
N SER A 78 16.51 -21.23 -11.72
CA SER A 78 17.00 -21.02 -13.08
C SER A 78 16.20 -19.98 -13.87
N ILE A 79 16.88 -19.29 -14.78
CA ILE A 79 16.32 -18.33 -15.73
C ILE A 79 16.88 -18.68 -17.11
N SER A 80 16.03 -18.71 -18.14
CA SER A 80 16.44 -18.86 -19.53
C SER A 80 16.27 -17.53 -20.26
N ASN A 81 17.36 -17.02 -20.85
CA ASN A 81 17.37 -15.78 -21.64
C ASN A 81 16.77 -14.57 -20.90
N GLY A 82 17.17 -14.38 -19.63
CA GLY A 82 16.74 -13.24 -18.82
C GLY A 82 17.28 -11.87 -19.28
N PRO A 83 16.81 -10.76 -18.70
CA PRO A 83 15.92 -10.69 -17.53
C PRO A 83 14.51 -11.19 -17.84
N VAL A 84 13.85 -11.76 -16.82
CA VAL A 84 12.46 -12.24 -16.90
C VAL A 84 11.59 -11.37 -16.02
N GLU A 85 10.49 -10.86 -16.56
CA GLU A 85 9.48 -10.15 -15.78
C GLU A 85 8.29 -11.04 -15.48
N VAL A 86 7.84 -11.00 -14.23
CA VAL A 86 6.70 -11.77 -13.74
C VAL A 86 5.72 -10.84 -13.04
N GLU A 87 4.49 -10.79 -13.54
CA GLU A 87 3.36 -10.17 -12.85
C GLU A 87 2.85 -11.12 -11.76
N VAL A 88 2.63 -10.58 -10.58
CA VAL A 88 2.07 -11.31 -9.44
C VAL A 88 0.76 -10.64 -9.03
N LYS A 89 -0.32 -11.42 -8.94
CA LYS A 89 -1.63 -10.96 -8.43
C LYS A 89 -2.03 -11.72 -7.19
N TYR A 90 -2.73 -11.05 -6.28
CA TYR A 90 -3.20 -11.60 -5.00
C TYR A 90 -4.71 -11.41 -4.85
N ALA A 91 -5.43 -12.41 -4.36
CA ALA A 91 -6.88 -12.32 -4.18
C ALA A 91 -7.42 -13.18 -3.02
N GLU A 92 -8.46 -12.70 -2.34
CA GLU A 92 -9.34 -13.51 -1.47
C GLU A 92 -10.20 -14.48 -2.30
N GLN A 93 -10.78 -13.96 -3.40
CA GLN A 93 -11.70 -14.70 -4.26
C GLN A 93 -11.07 -15.03 -5.60
N PHE A 94 -11.15 -16.29 -6.00
CA PHE A 94 -10.59 -16.79 -7.26
C PHE A 94 -10.93 -15.93 -8.51
N PRO A 95 -12.20 -15.50 -8.74
CA PRO A 95 -12.55 -14.73 -9.93
C PRO A 95 -11.79 -13.40 -10.06
N ALA A 96 -11.37 -12.81 -8.95
CA ALA A 96 -10.67 -11.54 -8.96
C ALA A 96 -9.31 -11.62 -9.65
N LEU A 97 -8.66 -12.79 -9.68
CA LEU A 97 -7.38 -13.00 -10.38
C LEU A 97 -7.43 -12.67 -11.89
N SER A 98 -8.64 -12.64 -12.48
CA SER A 98 -8.85 -12.30 -13.89
C SER A 98 -9.03 -10.79 -14.13
N LEU A 99 -9.16 -9.97 -13.08
CA LEU A 99 -9.29 -8.53 -13.16
C LEU A 99 -7.91 -7.87 -13.28
N ASN A 100 -7.85 -6.66 -13.86
CA ASN A 100 -6.59 -5.94 -14.08
C ASN A 100 -5.83 -5.71 -12.76
N TYR A 101 -6.53 -5.31 -11.70
CA TYR A 101 -5.97 -5.02 -10.37
C TYR A 101 -6.29 -6.10 -9.33
N SER A 102 -6.56 -7.33 -9.79
CA SER A 102 -6.99 -8.41 -8.91
C SER A 102 -8.23 -8.02 -8.06
N ASP A 103 -8.20 -8.20 -6.75
CA ASP A 103 -9.22 -7.72 -5.82
C ASP A 103 -8.89 -6.35 -5.18
N GLY A 104 -7.94 -5.61 -5.77
CA GLY A 104 -7.66 -4.20 -5.50
C GLY A 104 -8.18 -3.24 -6.59
N PRO A 105 -7.80 -1.95 -6.55
CA PRO A 105 -7.03 -1.34 -5.47
C PRO A 105 -7.85 -1.17 -4.18
N SER A 106 -7.25 -1.41 -3.00
CA SER A 106 -7.81 -1.02 -1.72
C SER A 106 -7.51 0.45 -1.44
N GLN A 107 -8.55 1.22 -1.13
CA GLN A 107 -8.45 2.68 -1.14
C GLN A 107 -8.80 3.33 0.20
N PHE A 108 -8.96 2.58 1.31
CA PHE A 108 -9.27 3.20 2.60
C PHE A 108 -8.05 3.57 3.44
N THR A 109 -7.00 2.73 3.49
CA THR A 109 -5.79 3.00 4.27
C THR A 109 -4.53 3.04 3.43
N THR A 110 -3.54 3.69 4.02
CA THR A 110 -2.24 3.96 3.43
C THR A 110 -1.18 3.18 4.20
N SER A 111 -0.13 2.79 3.49
CA SER A 111 1.22 2.70 4.06
C SER A 111 1.58 1.53 5.01
N ILE A 112 0.92 0.37 4.99
CA ILE A 112 1.55 -0.89 5.51
C ILE A 112 1.26 -2.17 4.70
N ALA A 113 0.44 -2.07 3.65
CA ALA A 113 0.18 -3.19 2.76
C ALA A 113 0.10 -2.70 1.30
N ASN A 114 0.28 -3.64 0.37
CA ASN A 114 0.12 -3.39 -1.06
C ASN A 114 -1.35 -3.16 -1.37
N SER A 115 -1.70 -1.90 -1.59
CA SER A 115 -3.08 -1.54 -1.96
C SER A 115 -3.45 -1.95 -3.37
N ARG A 116 -2.49 -2.14 -4.27
CA ARG A 116 -2.71 -2.41 -5.69
C ARG A 116 -3.05 -3.87 -5.97
N ARG A 117 -2.63 -4.79 -5.09
CA ARG A 117 -2.87 -6.25 -5.16
C ARG A 117 -2.30 -6.92 -6.42
N VAL A 118 -1.47 -6.17 -7.14
CA VAL A 118 -0.71 -6.57 -8.31
C VAL A 118 0.66 -5.93 -8.18
N GLU A 119 1.70 -6.66 -8.52
CA GLU A 119 3.07 -6.14 -8.60
C GLU A 119 3.87 -6.91 -9.65
N THR A 120 4.98 -6.32 -10.08
CA THR A 120 5.85 -6.88 -11.10
C THR A 120 7.25 -7.04 -10.56
N HIS A 121 7.82 -8.22 -10.75
CA HIS A 121 9.20 -8.54 -10.39
C HIS A 121 10.01 -8.80 -11.65
N ARG A 122 11.20 -8.22 -11.71
CA ARG A 122 12.21 -8.56 -12.73
C ARG A 122 13.28 -9.40 -12.08
N PHE A 123 13.49 -10.60 -12.61
CA PHE A 123 14.50 -11.55 -12.16
C PHE A 123 15.66 -11.63 -13.14
N THR A 124 16.87 -11.66 -12.60
CA THR A 124 18.14 -11.70 -13.33
C THR A 124 18.98 -12.89 -12.89
N HIS A 125 19.95 -13.30 -13.71
CA HIS A 125 20.84 -14.43 -13.37
C HIS A 125 21.63 -14.22 -12.06
N SER A 126 21.88 -12.96 -11.66
CA SER A 126 22.54 -12.64 -10.40
C SER A 126 21.69 -12.92 -9.15
N GLU A 127 20.39 -13.11 -9.30
CA GLU A 127 19.44 -13.33 -8.20
C GLU A 127 19.09 -14.82 -8.02
N ILE A 128 19.66 -15.71 -8.85
CA ILE A 128 19.47 -17.15 -8.70
C ILE A 128 19.98 -17.60 -7.33
N GLY A 129 19.13 -18.32 -6.59
CA GLY A 129 19.38 -18.78 -5.22
C GLY A 129 19.22 -17.71 -4.13
N ALA A 130 18.92 -16.45 -4.50
CA ALA A 130 18.61 -15.41 -3.53
C ALA A 130 17.11 -15.42 -3.16
N THR A 131 16.81 -15.04 -1.92
CA THR A 131 15.44 -14.75 -1.49
C THR A 131 15.08 -13.32 -1.90
N ILE A 132 14.15 -13.18 -2.84
CA ILE A 132 13.61 -11.90 -3.29
C ILE A 132 12.28 -11.69 -2.58
N THR A 133 12.09 -10.54 -1.94
CA THR A 133 10.83 -10.17 -1.27
C THR A 133 10.13 -9.07 -2.03
N SER A 134 8.81 -9.01 -1.92
CA SER A 134 8.04 -7.83 -2.32
C SER A 134 8.41 -6.62 -1.47
N MET A 135 8.13 -5.42 -1.99
CA MET A 135 8.32 -4.16 -1.29
C MET A 135 7.28 -3.96 -0.18
N LEU A 136 6.08 -4.48 -0.39
CA LEU A 136 4.92 -4.26 0.47
C LEU A 136 4.31 -5.59 0.88
N SER A 137 3.88 -5.68 2.14
CA SER A 137 3.14 -6.84 2.63
C SER A 137 1.80 -6.98 1.93
N GLN A 138 1.32 -8.20 1.81
CA GLN A 138 -0.07 -8.48 1.44
C GLN A 138 -0.89 -8.67 2.72
N GLY A 139 -2.04 -8.00 2.78
CA GLY A 139 -3.11 -8.43 3.67
C GLY A 139 -3.65 -9.80 3.27
N GLY A 140 -4.78 -10.20 3.85
CA GLY A 140 -5.50 -11.42 3.51
C GLY A 140 -5.52 -11.70 2.01
N GLN A 141 -4.99 -12.86 1.63
CA GLN A 141 -5.24 -13.50 0.35
C GLN A 141 -5.35 -15.01 0.51
N ARG A 142 -6.05 -15.68 -0.40
CA ARG A 142 -6.00 -17.15 -0.57
C ARG A 142 -5.35 -17.56 -1.88
N TRP A 143 -5.53 -16.75 -2.91
CA TRP A 143 -5.15 -17.04 -4.28
C TRP A 143 -4.06 -16.10 -4.75
N GLN A 144 -3.04 -16.67 -5.40
CA GLN A 144 -1.97 -15.91 -6.02
C GLN A 144 -1.76 -16.39 -7.45
N THR A 145 -1.51 -15.49 -8.40
CA THR A 145 -1.02 -15.89 -9.73
C THR A 145 0.33 -15.30 -10.02
N LEU A 146 1.17 -16.05 -10.74
CA LEU A 146 2.41 -15.56 -11.32
C LEU A 146 2.34 -15.73 -12.83
N ARG A 147 2.46 -14.63 -13.57
CA ARG A 147 2.41 -14.62 -15.04
C ARG A 147 3.73 -14.14 -15.61
N LEU A 148 4.34 -14.96 -16.45
CA LEU A 148 5.48 -14.59 -17.29
C LEU A 148 5.05 -13.50 -18.27
N LEU A 149 5.68 -12.33 -18.18
CA LEU A 149 5.46 -11.19 -19.09
C LEU A 149 6.51 -11.14 -20.19
N THR A 150 7.77 -11.36 -19.82
CA THR A 150 8.93 -11.28 -20.73
C THR A 150 9.92 -12.42 -20.46
N GLY A 151 10.79 -12.69 -21.44
CA GLY A 151 11.75 -13.79 -21.40
C GLY A 151 11.13 -15.15 -21.69
N ASP A 152 11.96 -16.18 -21.74
CA ASP A 152 11.55 -17.50 -22.24
C ASP A 152 11.02 -18.42 -21.14
N SER A 153 11.76 -18.50 -20.03
CA SER A 153 11.37 -19.31 -18.89
C SER A 153 12.07 -18.91 -17.58
N ILE A 154 11.39 -19.22 -16.48
CA ILE A 154 11.89 -19.04 -15.11
C ILE A 154 11.41 -20.20 -14.25
N THR A 155 12.31 -20.75 -13.44
CA THR A 155 12.01 -21.82 -12.48
C THR A 155 12.11 -21.28 -11.06
N PHE A 156 10.98 -21.27 -10.37
CA PHE A 156 10.92 -21.01 -8.95
C PHE A 156 11.26 -22.29 -8.20
N GLU A 157 12.12 -22.18 -7.20
CA GLU A 157 12.39 -23.23 -6.21
C GLU A 157 11.33 -23.20 -5.11
N THR A 158 11.04 -22.00 -4.59
CA THR A 158 9.99 -21.81 -3.60
C THR A 158 9.36 -20.43 -3.71
N ILE A 159 8.11 -20.35 -3.29
CA ILE A 159 7.31 -19.14 -3.18
C ILE A 159 6.47 -19.27 -1.92
N GLY A 160 6.26 -18.15 -1.23
CA GLY A 160 5.34 -18.08 -0.12
C GLY A 160 5.18 -16.67 0.40
N LEU A 161 4.69 -16.58 1.64
CA LEU A 161 4.63 -15.34 2.40
C LEU A 161 5.38 -15.52 3.71
N GLN A 162 6.25 -14.59 4.06
CA GLN A 162 6.75 -14.43 5.42
C GLN A 162 5.60 -13.94 6.27
N ALA A 163 5.15 -14.76 7.21
CA ALA A 163 3.85 -14.58 7.83
C ALA A 163 3.80 -13.32 8.72
N SER A 164 2.78 -12.49 8.56
CA SER A 164 2.50 -11.34 9.44
C SER A 164 1.34 -11.60 10.41
N VAL A 165 0.81 -12.83 10.36
CA VAL A 165 -0.23 -13.40 11.22
C VAL A 165 0.15 -14.84 11.59
N ALA A 166 -0.49 -15.42 12.60
CA ALA A 166 -0.17 -16.77 13.04
C ALA A 166 -0.45 -17.81 11.95
N VAL A 167 0.53 -18.70 11.68
CA VAL A 167 0.35 -19.86 10.81
C VAL A 167 -0.32 -20.98 11.60
N ILE A 168 -1.58 -21.24 11.30
CA ILE A 168 -2.38 -22.27 11.97
C ILE A 168 -2.93 -23.21 10.89
N ASP A 169 -2.23 -24.28 10.54
CA ASP A 169 -2.77 -25.24 9.56
C ASP A 169 -3.95 -26.03 10.17
N ASP A 170 -3.81 -26.51 11.40
CA ASP A 170 -4.82 -27.29 12.13
C ASP A 170 -5.55 -26.45 13.19
N LEU A 171 -6.81 -26.09 12.94
CA LEU A 171 -7.63 -25.33 13.90
C LEU A 171 -7.88 -26.08 15.22
N ASN A 172 -7.66 -27.40 15.29
CA ASN A 172 -7.82 -28.15 16.54
C ASN A 172 -6.74 -27.82 17.59
N THR A 173 -5.67 -27.12 17.19
CA THR A 173 -4.65 -26.59 18.09
C THR A 173 -5.09 -25.31 18.79
N LEU A 174 -6.19 -24.68 18.36
CA LEU A 174 -6.77 -23.54 19.05
C LEU A 174 -7.28 -23.93 20.45
N PRO A 175 -7.19 -23.03 21.44
CA PRO A 175 -7.65 -23.31 22.80
C PRO A 175 -9.16 -23.49 22.86
N GLY A 176 -9.90 -22.74 22.03
CA GLY A 176 -11.34 -22.85 21.88
C GLY A 176 -11.74 -23.97 20.93
N LYS A 177 -12.80 -24.70 21.27
CA LYS A 177 -13.35 -25.78 20.43
C LYS A 177 -14.86 -25.76 20.45
N PHE A 178 -15.46 -26.09 19.33
CA PHE A 178 -16.90 -26.25 19.19
C PHE A 178 -17.19 -27.51 18.39
N SER A 179 -18.22 -28.24 18.81
CA SER A 179 -18.82 -29.29 18.01
C SER A 179 -20.31 -29.39 18.32
N SER A 180 -21.07 -29.78 17.33
CA SER A 180 -22.52 -29.90 17.33
C SER A 180 -22.94 -31.21 16.67
N SER A 181 -24.20 -31.60 16.88
CA SER A 181 -24.82 -32.69 16.13
C SER A 181 -25.02 -32.35 14.64
N ASN A 182 -24.90 -31.08 14.25
CA ASN A 182 -24.94 -30.63 12.87
C ASN A 182 -23.54 -30.23 12.39
N SER A 183 -22.94 -31.05 11.54
CA SER A 183 -21.59 -30.82 10.99
C SER A 183 -21.44 -29.48 10.25
N LYS A 184 -22.53 -28.92 9.70
CA LYS A 184 -22.48 -27.60 9.07
C LYS A 184 -22.20 -26.48 10.07
N TYR A 185 -22.66 -26.60 11.32
CA TYR A 185 -22.36 -25.63 12.36
C TYR A 185 -20.91 -25.71 12.82
N ASP A 186 -20.33 -26.91 12.82
CA ASP A 186 -18.91 -27.11 13.09
C ASP A 186 -18.05 -26.41 12.01
N GLU A 187 -18.44 -26.53 10.74
CA GLU A 187 -17.76 -25.83 9.64
C GLU A 187 -17.93 -24.30 9.72
N ILE A 188 -19.12 -23.79 10.06
CA ILE A 188 -19.34 -22.35 10.26
C ILE A 188 -18.45 -21.83 11.41
N TRP A 189 -18.33 -22.58 12.51
CA TRP A 189 -17.47 -22.20 13.62
C TRP A 189 -15.99 -22.18 13.19
N LYS A 190 -15.53 -23.21 12.47
CA LYS A 190 -14.15 -23.26 11.94
C LYS A 190 -13.83 -22.07 11.03
N LEU A 191 -14.78 -21.70 10.16
CA LEU A 191 -14.64 -20.51 9.30
C LEU A 191 -14.51 -19.23 10.13
N GLY A 192 -15.32 -19.07 11.18
CA GLY A 192 -15.23 -17.94 12.10
C GLY A 192 -13.87 -17.85 12.80
N ALA A 193 -13.40 -18.97 13.37
CA ALA A 193 -12.09 -19.06 14.02
C ALA A 193 -10.93 -18.73 13.04
N ARG A 194 -11.01 -19.23 11.80
CA ARG A 194 -10.04 -18.94 10.75
C ARG A 194 -10.04 -17.45 10.40
N ALA A 195 -11.21 -16.86 10.15
CA ALA A 195 -11.35 -15.47 9.75
C ALA A 195 -10.77 -14.50 10.80
N VAL A 196 -11.09 -14.69 12.08
CA VAL A 196 -10.55 -13.82 13.14
C VAL A 196 -9.05 -14.01 13.35
N THR A 197 -8.51 -15.21 13.11
CA THR A 197 -7.06 -15.45 13.15
C THR A 197 -6.33 -14.63 12.08
N ALA A 198 -6.90 -14.51 10.89
CA ALA A 198 -6.31 -13.73 9.80
C ALA A 198 -6.53 -12.22 9.96
N ALA A 199 -7.62 -11.81 10.63
CA ALA A 199 -7.98 -10.41 10.84
C ALA A 199 -7.39 -9.79 12.12
N CYS A 200 -6.96 -10.61 13.09
CA CYS A 200 -6.39 -10.13 14.36
C CYS A 200 -4.87 -10.38 14.44
N LEU A 201 -4.14 -9.30 14.66
CA LEU A 201 -2.69 -9.20 14.53
C LEU A 201 -2.06 -9.02 15.91
N ASP A 202 -0.85 -9.54 16.09
CA ASP A 202 -0.06 -9.23 17.29
C ASP A 202 0.65 -7.88 17.10
N ALA A 203 1.00 -7.21 18.21
CA ALA A 203 1.80 -5.98 18.18
C ALA A 203 3.12 -6.20 17.42
N GLY A 204 3.51 -5.24 16.59
CA GLY A 204 4.78 -5.31 15.86
C GLY A 204 4.82 -6.28 14.68
N SER A 205 3.73 -6.98 14.35
CA SER A 205 3.75 -8.02 13.32
C SER A 205 3.62 -7.49 11.90
N GLN A 206 3.27 -6.21 11.72
CA GLN A 206 3.09 -5.60 10.40
C GLN A 206 4.36 -4.91 9.93
N VAL A 207 4.82 -5.28 8.74
CA VAL A 207 6.06 -4.75 8.18
C VAL A 207 5.86 -3.27 7.81
N PRO A 208 6.69 -2.34 8.33
CA PRO A 208 6.67 -0.94 7.92
C PRO A 208 6.89 -0.81 6.41
N SER A 209 6.21 0.13 5.76
CA SER A 209 6.34 0.31 4.30
C SER A 209 7.19 1.49 3.87
N TRP A 210 7.50 2.39 4.80
CA TRP A 210 8.30 3.59 4.57
C TRP A 210 9.58 3.52 5.40
N SER A 211 10.56 4.30 4.98
CA SER A 211 11.80 4.46 5.72
C SER A 211 12.49 5.76 5.41
N SER A 212 13.23 6.28 6.39
CA SER A 212 13.88 7.57 6.25
C SER A 212 15.37 7.48 6.56
N SER A 213 16.14 8.33 5.90
CA SER A 213 17.57 8.49 6.13
C SER A 213 17.96 9.96 6.04
N GLU A 214 19.04 10.34 6.72
CA GLU A 214 19.59 11.69 6.61
C GLU A 214 20.04 12.03 5.18
N GLU A 215 20.53 11.05 4.41
CA GLU A 215 21.08 11.26 3.07
C GLU A 215 20.00 11.45 2.00
N ASN A 216 19.03 10.53 1.94
CA ASN A 216 18.05 10.46 0.86
C ASN A 216 16.67 10.99 1.24
N GLY A 217 16.46 11.41 2.50
CA GLY A 217 15.12 11.67 3.01
C GLY A 217 14.32 10.37 3.15
N THR A 218 13.04 10.40 2.78
CA THR A 218 12.11 9.29 2.99
C THR A 218 11.77 8.56 1.70
N PHE A 219 11.93 7.24 1.73
CA PHE A 219 11.46 6.32 0.71
C PHE A 219 9.93 6.20 0.76
N VAL A 220 9.30 6.40 -0.39
CA VAL A 220 7.85 6.35 -0.58
C VAL A 220 7.53 5.29 -1.66
N PRO A 221 6.87 4.18 -1.29
CA PRO A 221 6.51 3.12 -2.23
C PRO A 221 5.26 3.44 -3.06
N GLY A 222 5.05 2.65 -4.10
CA GLY A 222 3.87 2.67 -4.97
C GLY A 222 2.61 2.10 -4.33
N THR A 223 2.01 2.86 -3.40
CA THR A 223 0.77 2.50 -2.69
C THR A 223 -0.14 3.72 -2.55
N ARG A 224 -1.28 3.55 -1.87
CA ARG A 224 -2.15 4.69 -1.53
C ARG A 224 -1.34 5.74 -0.74
N PRO A 225 -1.47 7.05 -1.04
CA PRO A 225 -0.62 8.07 -0.43
C PRO A 225 -0.69 8.16 1.09
N GLY A 226 0.44 8.05 1.78
CA GLY A 226 0.51 8.35 3.21
C GLY A 226 0.16 9.82 3.44
N ILE A 227 -0.80 10.10 4.33
CA ILE A 227 -1.30 11.46 4.60
C ILE A 227 -0.75 11.94 5.93
N SER A 228 -0.24 13.17 5.99
CA SER A 228 0.18 13.80 7.24
C SER A 228 -1.03 14.38 7.98
N TYR A 229 -1.35 13.83 9.15
CA TYR A 229 -2.38 14.42 10.03
C TYR A 229 -2.01 15.80 10.57
N ARG A 230 -0.71 16.18 10.57
CA ARG A 230 -0.26 17.50 11.03
C ARG A 230 -0.66 18.63 10.08
N THR A 231 -1.14 18.27 8.90
CA THR A 231 -1.51 19.21 7.83
C THR A 231 -3.03 19.29 7.61
N TRP A 232 -3.84 18.84 8.57
CA TRP A 232 -5.27 18.61 8.40
C TRP A 232 -6.12 19.78 7.91
N ASN A 233 -5.72 21.03 8.15
CA ASN A 233 -6.48 22.24 7.84
C ASN A 233 -5.71 23.27 7.01
N LEU A 234 -4.75 22.85 6.19
CA LEU A 234 -4.01 23.80 5.37
C LEU A 234 -4.95 24.52 4.40
N THR A 235 -4.81 25.85 4.34
CA THR A 235 -5.51 26.73 3.41
C THR A 235 -4.55 27.80 2.92
N ASN A 236 -4.74 28.30 1.69
CA ASN A 236 -3.96 29.42 1.14
C ASN A 236 -2.44 29.27 1.35
N TYR A 237 -1.85 28.20 0.80
CA TYR A 237 -0.47 27.80 1.11
C TYR A 237 0.38 27.52 -0.12
N VAL A 238 1.69 27.48 0.10
CA VAL A 238 2.69 26.99 -0.86
C VAL A 238 3.41 25.80 -0.24
N LEU A 239 3.23 24.62 -0.83
CA LEU A 239 3.95 23.39 -0.49
C LEU A 239 5.20 23.30 -1.36
N ASN A 240 6.38 23.24 -0.72
CA ASN A 240 7.67 23.02 -1.36
C ASN A 240 8.31 21.74 -0.83
N PHE A 241 8.89 20.94 -1.71
CA PHE A 241 9.69 19.76 -1.37
C PHE A 241 10.60 19.36 -2.53
N GLU A 242 11.50 18.40 -2.30
CA GLU A 242 12.23 17.74 -3.38
C GLU A 242 11.74 16.30 -3.55
N SER A 243 11.62 15.85 -4.80
CA SER A 243 11.20 14.50 -5.17
C SER A 243 12.22 13.85 -6.11
N ASN A 244 12.57 12.59 -5.86
CA ASN A 244 13.43 11.79 -6.71
C ASN A 244 12.69 10.51 -7.12
N ILE A 245 12.40 10.36 -8.41
CA ILE A 245 11.73 9.16 -8.92
C ILE A 245 12.77 8.04 -9.04
N ILE A 246 12.61 6.97 -8.27
CA ILE A 246 13.45 5.78 -8.36
C ILE A 246 13.00 4.91 -9.53
N ARG A 247 11.68 4.78 -9.71
CA ARG A 247 11.08 4.02 -10.80
C ARG A 247 9.70 4.55 -11.16
N GLY A 248 9.49 4.78 -12.45
CA GLY A 248 8.20 5.03 -13.08
C GLY A 248 7.62 6.40 -12.80
N GLY A 249 7.33 6.73 -11.54
CA GLY A 249 6.76 8.02 -11.17
C GLY A 249 6.70 8.25 -9.66
N ALA A 250 6.19 9.43 -9.30
CA ALA A 250 5.92 9.84 -7.92
C ALA A 250 4.53 10.47 -7.85
N GLY A 251 3.79 10.19 -6.77
CA GLY A 251 2.46 10.78 -6.56
C GLY A 251 2.39 11.62 -5.30
N TYR A 252 1.59 12.68 -5.39
CA TYR A 252 1.40 13.72 -4.39
C TYR A 252 -0.09 13.93 -4.17
N THR A 253 -0.49 14.05 -2.92
CA THR A 253 -1.87 14.35 -2.52
C THR A 253 -1.91 15.70 -1.84
N ILE A 254 -2.92 16.49 -2.17
CA ILE A 254 -3.32 17.69 -1.42
C ILE A 254 -4.84 17.66 -1.21
N ALA A 255 -5.34 18.59 -0.40
CA ALA A 255 -6.78 18.76 -0.19
C ALA A 255 -7.46 17.52 0.40
N TYR A 256 -6.71 16.70 1.13
CA TYR A 256 -7.24 15.45 1.67
C TYR A 256 -8.12 15.72 2.90
N ASP A 257 -9.35 15.20 2.89
CA ASP A 257 -10.24 15.27 4.04
C ASP A 257 -9.93 14.13 5.03
N LEU A 258 -9.19 14.48 6.08
CA LEU A 258 -8.87 13.56 7.17
C LEU A 258 -10.09 13.17 8.02
N THR A 259 -11.10 14.03 8.12
CA THR A 259 -12.28 13.76 8.95
C THR A 259 -13.12 12.65 8.32
N GLY A 260 -13.34 12.75 7.01
CA GLY A 260 -14.00 11.70 6.24
C GLY A 260 -13.08 10.53 5.87
N ASN A 261 -11.76 10.66 6.10
CA ASN A 261 -10.70 9.81 5.57
C ASN A 261 -10.92 9.45 4.10
N ARG A 262 -11.20 10.46 3.30
CA ARG A 262 -11.63 10.28 1.92
C ARG A 262 -11.27 11.48 1.08
N ASP A 263 -11.05 11.19 -0.20
CA ASP A 263 -10.99 12.17 -1.27
C ASP A 263 -9.86 13.21 -1.14
N GLY A 264 -9.51 13.80 -2.27
CA GLY A 264 -8.41 14.75 -2.37
C GLY A 264 -7.98 14.93 -3.82
N VAL A 265 -7.11 15.90 -4.06
CA VAL A 265 -6.49 16.09 -5.37
C VAL A 265 -5.22 15.26 -5.40
N GLN A 266 -5.12 14.41 -6.42
CA GLN A 266 -3.99 13.54 -6.68
C GLN A 266 -3.21 14.06 -7.88
N ILE A 267 -1.90 14.21 -7.74
CA ILE A 267 -0.98 14.60 -8.80
C ILE A 267 0.03 13.48 -8.95
N HIS A 268 0.16 12.92 -10.14
CA HIS A 268 1.17 11.92 -10.46
C HIS A 268 2.16 12.48 -11.48
N LEU A 269 3.44 12.52 -11.12
CA LEU A 269 4.54 12.89 -11.99
C LEU A 269 5.17 11.64 -12.59
N ALA A 270 5.00 11.43 -13.90
CA ALA A 270 5.58 10.33 -14.66
C ALA A 270 6.99 10.68 -15.15
N SER A 271 7.90 9.72 -15.04
CA SER A 271 9.27 9.83 -15.59
C SER A 271 9.32 9.58 -17.10
N GLU A 272 10.53 9.62 -17.64
CA GLU A 272 10.86 9.29 -19.03
C GLU A 272 10.75 7.80 -19.37
N TYR A 273 10.55 6.94 -18.35
CA TYR A 273 10.51 5.49 -18.47
C TYR A 273 11.78 4.88 -19.13
N PRO A 274 12.96 4.98 -18.48
CA PRO A 274 14.17 4.38 -19.02
C PRO A 274 14.05 2.84 -19.05
N ALA A 275 14.60 2.22 -20.09
CA ALA A 275 14.46 0.79 -20.36
C ALA A 275 15.03 -0.09 -19.24
N GLU A 276 16.05 0.42 -18.53
CA GLU A 276 16.76 -0.28 -17.47
C GLU A 276 15.92 -0.53 -16.22
N THR A 277 14.86 0.25 -15.98
CA THR A 277 14.05 0.18 -14.75
C THR A 277 12.56 0.00 -15.03
N THR A 278 12.10 0.36 -16.24
CA THR A 278 10.69 0.32 -16.63
C THR A 278 10.23 -1.10 -16.90
N TYR A 279 9.20 -1.55 -16.18
CA TYR A 279 8.55 -2.83 -16.46
C TYR A 279 7.69 -2.79 -17.72
N SER A 280 7.61 -3.93 -18.41
CA SER A 280 6.90 -4.10 -19.67
C SER A 280 5.39 -3.80 -19.61
N ASN A 281 4.79 -3.90 -18.42
CA ASN A 281 3.37 -3.67 -18.15
C ASN A 281 3.08 -2.32 -17.49
N ILE A 282 4.03 -1.37 -17.52
CA ILE A 282 3.76 -0.02 -17.02
C ILE A 282 2.59 0.64 -17.78
N ASN A 283 1.71 1.33 -17.05
CA ASN A 283 0.51 1.92 -17.64
C ASN A 283 0.80 3.30 -18.24
N THR A 284 1.37 3.33 -19.45
CA THR A 284 1.68 4.58 -20.17
C THR A 284 0.44 5.32 -20.70
N THR A 285 -0.74 4.71 -20.63
CA THR A 285 -2.00 5.37 -21.00
C THR A 285 -2.51 6.22 -19.84
N LEU A 286 -2.49 5.68 -18.62
CA LEU A 286 -2.90 6.40 -17.43
C LEU A 286 -1.84 7.43 -17.00
N PHE A 287 -0.57 7.09 -17.17
CA PHE A 287 0.57 7.96 -16.88
C PHE A 287 1.51 8.01 -18.09
N PRO A 288 1.24 8.88 -19.08
CA PRO A 288 2.16 9.07 -20.20
C PRO A 288 3.51 9.60 -19.73
N ALA A 289 4.59 9.21 -20.42
CA ALA A 289 5.94 9.64 -20.07
C ALA A 289 6.06 11.17 -20.03
N ASN A 290 6.80 11.70 -19.06
CA ASN A 290 7.02 13.15 -18.90
C ASN A 290 5.73 13.97 -18.76
N THR A 291 4.72 13.43 -18.08
CA THR A 291 3.47 14.16 -17.80
C THR A 291 3.18 14.26 -16.31
N ALA A 292 2.39 15.26 -15.94
CA ALA A 292 1.68 15.32 -14.68
C ALA A 292 0.22 14.91 -14.92
N THR A 293 -0.21 13.79 -14.33
CA THR A 293 -1.61 13.36 -14.34
C THR A 293 -2.31 13.89 -13.10
N LEU A 294 -3.42 14.58 -13.30
CA LEU A 294 -4.25 15.14 -12.25
C LEU A 294 -5.52 14.30 -12.08
N ALA A 295 -5.86 13.96 -10.85
CA ALA A 295 -7.10 13.26 -10.50
C ALA A 295 -7.74 13.83 -9.24
N TYR A 296 -9.03 13.55 -9.06
CA TYR A 296 -9.78 13.84 -7.84
C TYR A 296 -10.47 12.59 -7.31
N GLY A 297 -10.52 12.47 -5.98
CA GLY A 297 -11.22 11.40 -5.27
C GLY A 297 -10.23 10.48 -4.55
N TYR A 298 -10.52 9.19 -4.56
CA TYR A 298 -9.72 8.24 -3.78
C TYR A 298 -8.34 7.94 -4.40
N ASP A 299 -8.19 7.94 -5.72
CA ASP A 299 -6.98 7.46 -6.41
C ASP A 299 -6.98 7.84 -7.91
N PHE A 300 -6.23 7.13 -8.75
CA PHE A 300 -6.30 7.21 -10.22
C PHE A 300 -7.13 6.09 -10.88
N ALA A 301 -7.79 5.23 -10.10
CA ALA A 301 -8.73 4.23 -10.59
C ALA A 301 -9.91 4.06 -9.64
N ASN A 302 -11.03 3.54 -10.16
CA ASN A 302 -12.19 3.24 -9.34
C ASN A 302 -12.03 1.91 -8.61
N ALA A 303 -12.58 1.84 -7.40
CA ALA A 303 -12.82 0.61 -6.67
C ALA A 303 -14.30 0.52 -6.24
N THR A 304 -14.72 -0.61 -5.67
CA THR A 304 -16.10 -0.79 -5.20
C THR A 304 -16.48 0.30 -4.20
N SER A 305 -17.49 1.09 -4.55
CA SER A 305 -18.00 2.23 -3.75
C SER A 305 -17.03 3.40 -3.57
N MET A 306 -15.94 3.45 -4.35
CA MET A 306 -14.88 4.45 -4.24
C MET A 306 -14.55 4.97 -5.64
N THR A 307 -14.97 6.20 -5.91
CA THR A 307 -14.89 6.79 -7.25
C THR A 307 -13.71 7.75 -7.31
N SER A 308 -13.03 7.71 -8.45
CA SER A 308 -11.93 8.60 -8.80
C SER A 308 -12.19 9.16 -10.19
N TYR A 309 -11.73 10.39 -10.42
CA TYR A 309 -11.92 11.11 -11.67
C TYR A 309 -10.58 11.58 -12.18
N ILE A 310 -10.19 11.13 -13.38
CA ILE A 310 -9.03 11.70 -14.07
C ILE A 310 -9.45 13.05 -14.64
N LEU A 311 -8.77 14.10 -14.21
CA LEU A 311 -9.07 15.47 -14.54
C LEU A 311 -8.28 15.96 -15.76
N GLY A 312 -7.04 15.51 -15.89
CA GLY A 312 -6.20 15.91 -17.02
C GLY A 312 -4.82 15.27 -16.97
N GLN A 313 -4.13 15.35 -18.11
CA GLN A 313 -2.73 14.98 -18.28
C GLN A 313 -2.03 16.19 -18.91
N PHE A 314 -0.96 16.65 -18.28
CA PHE A 314 -0.26 17.87 -18.65
C PHE A 314 1.19 17.55 -18.96
N ASP A 315 1.66 17.98 -20.13
CA ASP A 315 3.06 17.77 -20.53
C ASP A 315 3.99 18.55 -19.60
N VAL A 316 5.02 17.87 -19.11
CA VAL A 316 6.12 18.52 -18.39
C VAL A 316 7.08 19.09 -19.46
N PRO A 317 7.48 20.37 -19.37
CA PRO A 317 8.26 21.06 -20.41
C PRO A 317 9.71 20.57 -20.59
N PHE A 318 10.08 19.47 -19.92
CA PHE A 318 11.39 18.84 -20.00
C PHE A 318 11.27 17.35 -19.68
N ASN A 319 12.35 16.63 -19.95
CA ASN A 319 12.44 15.21 -19.70
C ASN A 319 12.64 14.91 -18.19
N VAL A 320 11.67 14.26 -17.57
CA VAL A 320 11.64 13.90 -16.16
C VAL A 320 12.40 12.59 -15.97
N LYS A 321 13.67 12.70 -15.60
CA LYS A 321 14.57 11.55 -15.46
C LYS A 321 14.42 10.88 -14.11
N GLU A 322 14.55 9.56 -14.10
CA GLU A 322 14.72 8.82 -12.84
C GLU A 322 16.07 9.14 -12.19
N SER A 323 16.17 8.94 -10.88
CA SER A 323 17.38 9.20 -10.07
C SER A 323 17.85 10.65 -10.03
N ILE A 324 17.01 11.61 -10.43
CA ILE A 324 17.27 13.05 -10.33
C ILE A 324 16.34 13.69 -9.29
N TRP A 325 16.88 14.58 -8.47
CA TRP A 325 16.10 15.39 -7.54
C TRP A 325 15.46 16.58 -8.26
N TYR A 326 14.13 16.65 -8.19
CA TYR A 326 13.35 17.75 -8.71
C TYR A 326 12.76 18.58 -7.56
N PRO A 327 12.99 19.91 -7.54
CA PRO A 327 12.21 20.81 -6.71
C PRO A 327 10.75 20.79 -7.17
N ILE A 328 9.83 20.54 -6.25
CA ILE A 328 8.39 20.54 -6.47
C ILE A 328 7.77 21.70 -5.70
N GLU A 329 6.94 22.48 -6.38
CA GLU A 329 6.13 23.53 -5.76
C GLU A 329 4.65 23.31 -6.13
N ILE A 330 3.79 23.27 -5.10
CA ILE A 330 2.34 23.28 -5.26
C ILE A 330 1.79 24.51 -4.54
N ARG A 331 1.20 25.44 -5.29
CA ARG A 331 0.53 26.63 -4.74
C ARG A 331 -0.97 26.38 -4.71
N VAL A 332 -1.58 26.56 -3.55
CA VAL A 332 -3.01 26.39 -3.35
C VAL A 332 -3.59 27.68 -2.82
N ASN A 333 -4.46 28.31 -3.59
CA ASN A 333 -5.23 29.47 -3.18
C ASN A 333 -6.68 29.05 -2.95
N SER A 334 -6.99 28.68 -1.72
CA SER A 334 -8.32 28.20 -1.34
C SER A 334 -9.40 29.26 -1.49
N THR A 335 -9.03 30.54 -1.45
CA THR A 335 -9.96 31.64 -1.66
C THR A 335 -10.36 31.78 -3.13
N ALA A 336 -9.41 31.65 -4.05
CA ALA A 336 -9.67 31.70 -5.49
C ALA A 336 -10.04 30.33 -6.10
N GLY A 337 -9.78 29.23 -5.38
CA GLY A 337 -9.97 27.87 -5.85
C GLY A 337 -8.91 27.38 -6.84
N ASN A 338 -7.78 28.08 -6.98
CA ASN A 338 -6.75 27.76 -7.97
C ASN A 338 -5.60 26.93 -7.37
N ILE A 339 -5.12 25.95 -8.14
CA ILE A 339 -4.01 25.05 -7.81
C ILE A 339 -2.98 25.14 -8.92
N VAL A 340 -1.74 25.51 -8.57
CA VAL A 340 -0.61 25.59 -9.49
C VAL A 340 0.40 24.51 -9.13
N PHE A 341 0.80 23.71 -10.11
CA PHE A 341 1.85 22.71 -9.95
C PHE A 341 3.06 23.08 -10.81
N SER A 342 4.22 23.14 -10.17
CA SER A 342 5.49 23.43 -10.83
C SER A 342 6.54 22.37 -10.49
N VAL A 343 7.35 22.03 -11.48
CA VAL A 343 8.49 21.12 -11.33
C VAL A 343 9.73 21.85 -11.82
N ASN A 344 10.77 21.88 -10.98
CA ASN A 344 12.04 22.55 -11.28
C ASN A 344 11.87 24.03 -11.67
N GLY A 345 10.97 24.74 -10.99
CA GLY A 345 10.65 26.14 -11.26
C GLY A 345 9.88 26.40 -12.55
N GLN A 346 9.43 25.36 -13.28
CA GLN A 346 8.57 25.50 -14.45
C GLN A 346 7.14 25.05 -14.13
N GLN A 347 6.18 25.93 -14.40
CA GLN A 347 4.76 25.63 -14.23
C GLN A 347 4.33 24.56 -15.25
N VAL A 348 3.68 23.52 -14.75
CA VAL A 348 3.11 22.43 -15.55
C VAL A 348 1.63 22.67 -15.79
N PHE A 349 0.89 23.07 -14.73
CA PHE A 349 -0.50 23.48 -14.86
C PHE A 349 -0.89 24.54 -13.81
N ASP A 350 -1.94 25.28 -14.12
CA ASP A 350 -2.68 26.18 -13.22
C ASP A 350 -4.16 25.96 -13.52
N ILE A 351 -4.88 25.41 -12.55
CA ILE A 351 -6.25 24.93 -12.72
C ILE A 351 -7.15 25.41 -11.59
N VAL A 352 -8.43 25.52 -11.90
CA VAL A 352 -9.51 25.67 -10.93
C VAL A 352 -10.40 24.42 -11.08
N LEU A 353 -10.57 23.64 -10.01
CA LEU A 353 -11.28 22.35 -10.09
C LEU A 353 -12.70 22.48 -10.63
N MET A 354 -13.41 23.55 -10.26
CA MET A 354 -14.77 23.81 -10.72
C MET A 354 -14.85 24.07 -12.24
N ASP A 355 -13.81 24.67 -12.83
CA ASP A 355 -13.77 24.93 -14.28
C ASP A 355 -13.58 23.64 -15.09
N MET A 356 -13.20 22.55 -14.44
CA MET A 356 -13.05 21.22 -15.05
C MET A 356 -14.37 20.44 -15.12
N GLY A 357 -15.51 21.07 -14.81
CA GLY A 357 -16.85 20.50 -14.96
C GLY A 357 -17.39 19.79 -13.71
N PHE A 358 -16.75 20.01 -12.55
CA PHE A 358 -17.21 19.48 -11.27
C PHE A 358 -17.99 20.56 -10.52
N THR A 359 -19.15 20.21 -9.97
CA THR A 359 -19.90 21.15 -9.13
C THR A 359 -19.40 21.14 -7.69
N ASP A 360 -19.54 22.26 -6.99
CA ASP A 360 -19.31 22.30 -5.55
C ASP A 360 -20.15 21.22 -4.84
N ASP A 361 -21.39 20.93 -5.25
CA ASP A 361 -22.18 19.84 -4.66
C ASP A 361 -21.54 18.45 -4.85
N GLN A 362 -20.98 18.18 -6.04
CA GLN A 362 -20.28 16.92 -6.33
C GLN A 362 -18.98 16.76 -5.54
N LEU A 363 -18.33 17.86 -5.18
CA LEU A 363 -17.06 17.86 -4.45
C LEU A 363 -17.29 17.99 -2.92
N SER A 364 -18.29 18.76 -2.51
CA SER A 364 -18.64 19.09 -1.12
C SER A 364 -19.47 18.03 -0.41
N PHE A 365 -20.23 17.19 -1.13
CA PHE A 365 -20.81 15.97 -0.54
C PHE A 365 -19.72 15.08 0.10
N TYR A 366 -18.48 15.22 -0.37
CA TYR A 366 -17.33 14.43 0.03
C TYR A 366 -16.34 15.17 0.95
N GLY A 367 -16.26 16.50 0.96
CA GLY A 367 -15.44 17.27 1.92
C GLY A 367 -15.06 18.70 1.45
N TRP A 368 -14.04 19.31 2.09
CA TRP A 368 -13.51 20.66 1.78
C TRP A 368 -12.64 20.72 0.49
N ALA A 369 -12.63 19.65 -0.29
CA ALA A 369 -11.61 19.42 -1.30
C ALA A 369 -11.79 20.24 -2.60
N SER A 370 -12.94 20.91 -2.83
CA SER A 370 -13.15 21.71 -4.05
C SER A 370 -12.25 22.93 -4.15
N ARG A 371 -11.64 23.35 -3.04
CA ARG A 371 -10.80 24.54 -2.92
C ARG A 371 -9.36 24.24 -2.51
N GLY A 372 -8.95 22.98 -2.53
CA GLY A 372 -7.58 22.61 -2.17
C GLY A 372 -7.28 22.60 -0.67
N GLU A 373 -8.31 22.78 0.17
CA GLU A 373 -8.18 22.80 1.64
C GLU A 373 -8.01 21.38 2.18
N GLY A 374 -7.06 21.19 3.10
CA GLY A 374 -6.87 19.90 3.79
C GLY A 374 -5.43 19.41 3.78
N ALA A 375 -5.27 18.12 4.10
CA ALA A 375 -3.97 17.51 4.32
C ALA A 375 -3.20 17.19 3.04
N ILE A 376 -1.88 17.03 3.21
CA ILE A 376 -0.95 16.63 2.16
C ILE A 376 -0.51 15.18 2.35
N GLY A 377 -0.06 14.56 1.27
CA GLY A 377 0.48 13.21 1.32
C GLY A 377 1.33 12.82 0.12
N PHE A 378 1.95 11.65 0.22
CA PHE A 378 2.88 11.12 -0.79
C PHE A 378 2.61 9.63 -1.03
N GLY A 379 2.60 9.20 -2.28
CA GLY A 379 2.45 7.79 -2.66
C GLY A 379 2.41 7.60 -4.17
N GLY A 380 3.01 6.52 -4.66
CA GLY A 380 3.06 6.23 -6.10
C GLY A 380 1.92 5.36 -6.63
N TRP A 381 1.95 5.10 -7.93
CA TRP A 381 1.15 4.04 -8.54
C TRP A 381 1.81 2.67 -8.38
N GLN A 382 1.12 1.60 -8.81
CA GLN A 382 1.66 0.24 -8.88
C GLN A 382 3.08 0.21 -9.47
N ASP A 383 3.97 -0.53 -8.80
CA ASP A 383 5.35 -0.80 -9.22
C ASP A 383 6.28 0.43 -9.26
N GLN A 384 5.86 1.55 -8.70
CA GLN A 384 6.65 2.78 -8.63
C GLN A 384 7.29 2.99 -7.26
N ALA A 385 8.31 3.84 -7.21
CA ALA A 385 8.94 4.25 -5.97
C ALA A 385 9.65 5.59 -6.13
N SER A 386 9.72 6.36 -5.04
CA SER A 386 10.39 7.66 -5.02
C SER A 386 11.00 7.97 -3.65
N PHE A 387 11.89 8.95 -3.60
CA PHE A 387 12.27 9.62 -2.35
C PHE A 387 11.66 11.02 -2.27
N VAL A 388 11.33 11.45 -1.06
CA VAL A 388 10.83 12.79 -0.74
C VAL A 388 11.67 13.39 0.39
N ARG A 389 12.06 14.67 0.25
CA ARG A 389 12.75 15.41 1.32
C ARG A 389 12.45 16.90 1.34
N ASN A 390 12.84 17.55 2.44
CA ASN A 390 12.76 19.01 2.61
C ASN A 390 11.33 19.56 2.44
N VAL A 391 10.34 18.91 3.06
CA VAL A 391 8.94 19.31 2.96
C VAL A 391 8.69 20.54 3.82
N THR A 392 8.17 21.60 3.20
CA THR A 392 7.82 22.85 3.87
C THR A 392 6.52 23.39 3.29
N VAL A 393 5.69 23.96 4.16
CA VAL A 393 4.47 24.66 3.78
C VAL A 393 4.52 26.05 4.37
N THR A 394 4.37 27.06 3.53
CA THR A 394 4.29 28.46 3.94
C THR A 394 2.96 29.08 3.55
N SER A 395 2.59 30.18 4.20
CA SER A 395 1.46 31.01 3.78
C SER A 395 1.68 31.54 2.36
N ILE A 396 0.62 31.58 1.56
CA ILE A 396 0.68 32.13 0.19
C ILE A 396 0.86 33.65 0.19
N THR A 397 0.44 34.33 1.27
CA THR A 397 0.54 35.78 1.40
C THR A 397 1.79 36.26 2.12
N ASP A 398 2.42 35.41 2.93
CA ASP A 398 3.66 35.70 3.65
C ASP A 398 4.58 34.47 3.67
N SER A 399 5.62 34.48 2.84
CA SER A 399 6.58 33.37 2.75
C SER A 399 7.42 33.17 4.02
N SER A 400 7.41 34.13 4.96
CA SER A 400 8.10 33.99 6.26
C SER A 400 7.27 33.21 7.28
N GLU A 401 5.96 33.09 7.05
CA GLU A 401 5.03 32.32 7.87
C GLU A 401 5.08 30.84 7.45
N VAL A 402 5.79 30.03 8.22
CA VAL A 402 5.84 28.57 8.05
C VAL A 402 4.64 27.93 8.75
N LEU A 403 3.77 27.29 7.97
CA LEU A 403 2.58 26.58 8.45
C LEU A 403 2.92 25.14 8.85
N TYR A 404 3.86 24.51 8.14
CA TYR A 404 4.33 23.15 8.41
C TYR A 404 5.75 22.95 7.88
N SER A 405 6.53 22.09 8.55
CA SER A 405 7.85 21.69 8.08
C SER A 405 8.20 20.30 8.57
N ASN A 406 8.71 19.48 7.67
CA ASN A 406 9.28 18.17 7.97
C ASN A 406 10.44 17.89 6.98
N PRO A 407 11.70 17.76 7.47
CA PRO A 407 12.84 17.44 6.61
C PRO A 407 12.72 16.10 5.88
N MET A 408 11.85 15.19 6.36
CA MET A 408 11.69 13.81 5.92
C MET A 408 12.92 12.92 6.14
N THR A 409 13.74 13.23 7.14
CA THR A 409 14.99 12.49 7.43
C THR A 409 14.95 11.65 8.70
N ASP A 410 14.07 11.99 9.65
CA ASP A 410 13.91 11.26 10.92
C ASP A 410 12.83 10.19 10.80
N GLU A 411 13.25 8.93 10.68
CA GLU A 411 12.35 7.78 10.52
C GLU A 411 11.36 7.65 11.68
N SER A 412 11.76 7.98 12.90
CA SER A 412 10.92 7.88 14.10
C SER A 412 9.81 8.93 14.16
N VAL A 413 9.91 9.97 13.34
CA VAL A 413 8.91 11.03 13.23
C VAL A 413 8.09 10.85 11.95
N VAL A 414 8.75 10.65 10.81
CA VAL A 414 8.10 10.65 9.49
C VAL A 414 7.23 9.42 9.30
N VAL A 415 7.76 8.23 9.61
CA VAL A 415 7.05 6.98 9.34
C VAL A 415 5.74 6.89 10.15
N PRO A 416 5.70 7.25 11.45
CA PRO A 416 4.43 7.37 12.18
C PRO A 416 3.51 8.49 11.69
N GLU A 417 4.06 9.61 11.22
CA GLU A 417 3.28 10.76 10.75
C GLU A 417 2.44 10.43 9.51
N PHE A 418 3.05 9.76 8.54
CA PHE A 418 2.42 9.43 7.25
C PHE A 418 1.78 8.04 7.21
N GLY A 419 1.66 7.37 8.36
CA GLY A 419 0.99 6.08 8.45
C GLY A 419 1.82 4.88 7.99
N GLY A 420 3.15 5.01 7.92
CA GLY A 420 4.08 4.01 7.40
C GLY A 420 4.57 2.96 8.39
N GLN A 421 4.27 3.13 9.69
CA GLN A 421 4.87 2.35 10.78
C GLN A 421 4.17 1.00 10.98
N THR A 422 4.87 0.07 11.63
CA THR A 422 4.26 -1.13 12.20
C THR A 422 3.12 -0.78 13.16
N ASN A 423 2.21 -1.73 13.36
CA ASN A 423 1.17 -1.61 14.38
C ASN A 423 1.77 -1.61 15.80
N ALA A 424 1.44 -0.58 16.58
CA ALA A 424 1.94 -0.41 17.95
C ALA A 424 1.36 -1.44 18.94
N TYR A 425 0.11 -1.83 18.75
CA TYR A 425 -0.59 -2.81 19.59
C TYR A 425 -1.08 -4.00 18.78
N GLY A 426 -1.43 -5.08 19.48
CA GLY A 426 -2.27 -6.11 18.90
C GLY A 426 -3.61 -5.51 18.51
N ALA A 427 -4.11 -5.86 17.33
CA ALA A 427 -5.28 -5.19 16.76
C ALA A 427 -6.13 -6.18 15.97
N CYS A 428 -7.46 -6.07 16.10
CA CYS A 428 -8.43 -6.78 15.27
C CYS A 428 -9.00 -5.83 14.24
N LEU A 429 -8.81 -6.17 12.97
CA LEU A 429 -9.26 -5.39 11.83
C LEU A 429 -10.69 -5.78 11.43
N ASP A 430 -11.32 -4.97 10.58
CA ASP A 430 -12.59 -5.32 9.91
C ASP A 430 -12.47 -6.64 9.13
N GLY A 431 -11.37 -6.80 8.39
CA GLY A 431 -11.05 -8.03 7.69
C GLY A 431 -9.56 -8.19 7.43
N ALA A 432 -9.18 -9.38 6.98
CA ALA A 432 -7.78 -9.72 6.72
C ALA A 432 -7.20 -8.90 5.56
N LYS A 433 -7.96 -8.70 4.47
CA LYS A 433 -7.49 -8.09 3.22
C LYS A 433 -7.25 -6.58 3.28
N ARG A 434 -8.33 -5.80 3.36
CA ARG A 434 -8.45 -4.59 2.54
C ARG A 434 -7.83 -3.35 3.17
N ASP A 435 -8.16 -3.07 4.42
CA ASP A 435 -8.07 -1.70 4.92
C ASP A 435 -7.15 -1.55 6.11
N ARG A 436 -6.60 -2.62 6.70
CA ARG A 436 -5.77 -2.56 7.93
C ARG A 436 -6.28 -1.53 8.96
N TYR A 437 -7.60 -1.41 9.00
CA TYR A 437 -8.38 -0.49 9.82
C TYR A 437 -9.04 -1.31 10.90
N ILE A 438 -9.03 -0.77 12.11
CA ILE A 438 -9.95 -1.21 13.14
C ILE A 438 -11.27 -0.51 12.86
N TRP A 439 -12.35 -1.28 12.76
CA TRP A 439 -13.72 -0.77 12.70
C TRP A 439 -14.45 -1.15 13.98
N LEU A 440 -14.90 -0.16 14.74
CA LEU A 440 -15.48 -0.39 16.07
C LEU A 440 -16.75 -1.25 16.00
N GLY A 441 -17.55 -1.06 14.95
CA GLY A 441 -18.76 -1.84 14.70
C GLY A 441 -18.48 -3.34 14.51
N ASP A 442 -17.46 -3.67 13.72
CA ASP A 442 -17.11 -5.05 13.41
C ASP A 442 -16.36 -5.72 14.57
N PHE A 443 -15.58 -4.93 15.31
CA PHE A 443 -14.88 -5.44 16.48
C PHE A 443 -15.83 -6.01 17.55
N TYR A 444 -17.06 -5.48 17.66
CA TYR A 444 -18.07 -5.98 18.59
C TYR A 444 -18.42 -7.47 18.40
N HIS A 445 -18.47 -7.97 17.16
CA HIS A 445 -18.67 -9.40 16.93
C HIS A 445 -17.34 -10.16 16.99
N THR A 446 -16.25 -9.57 16.51
CA THR A 446 -14.91 -10.18 16.47
C THR A 446 -14.41 -10.52 17.87
N THR A 447 -14.59 -9.64 18.86
CA THR A 447 -14.19 -9.88 20.26
C THR A 447 -14.83 -11.15 20.85
N ARG A 448 -16.07 -11.48 20.46
CA ARG A 448 -16.77 -12.68 20.93
C ARG A 448 -16.16 -13.95 20.36
N ILE A 449 -15.90 -13.97 19.05
CA ILE A 449 -15.28 -15.13 18.39
C ILE A 449 -13.84 -15.31 18.87
N MET A 450 -13.08 -14.21 18.98
CA MET A 450 -11.73 -14.21 19.54
C MET A 450 -11.67 -14.81 20.95
N GLY A 451 -12.60 -14.42 21.82
CA GLY A 451 -12.68 -14.92 23.19
C GLY A 451 -12.96 -16.43 23.28
N VAL A 452 -13.75 -16.99 22.35
CA VAL A 452 -14.14 -18.41 22.38
C VAL A 452 -13.31 -19.32 21.48
N ALA A 453 -12.53 -18.79 20.53
CA ALA A 453 -11.72 -19.55 19.59
C ALA A 453 -10.22 -19.42 19.89
N ASN A 454 -9.68 -18.22 19.72
CA ASN A 454 -8.23 -17.99 19.74
C ASN A 454 -7.69 -17.71 21.14
N SER A 455 -8.52 -17.14 22.02
CA SER A 455 -8.19 -16.77 23.41
C SER A 455 -6.92 -15.91 23.52
N LYS A 456 -6.86 -14.84 22.73
CA LYS A 456 -5.77 -13.84 22.73
C LYS A 456 -6.24 -12.50 23.33
N PRO A 457 -6.25 -12.35 24.67
CA PRO A 457 -6.71 -11.12 25.32
C PRO A 457 -5.89 -9.89 24.90
N GLU A 458 -4.60 -10.04 24.59
CA GLU A 458 -3.70 -8.98 24.18
C GLU A 458 -4.14 -8.28 22.88
N GLN A 459 -4.73 -9.02 21.94
CA GLN A 459 -5.26 -8.46 20.69
C GLN A 459 -6.57 -7.69 20.95
N ILE A 460 -7.39 -8.16 21.89
CA ILE A 460 -8.64 -7.48 22.29
C ILE A 460 -8.32 -6.20 23.08
N GLU A 461 -7.47 -6.30 24.10
CA GLU A 461 -7.02 -5.16 24.91
C GLU A 461 -6.26 -4.14 24.07
N GLY A 462 -5.39 -4.60 23.18
CA GLY A 462 -4.66 -3.72 22.26
C GLY A 462 -5.57 -2.95 21.31
N THR A 463 -6.61 -3.61 20.77
CA THR A 463 -7.63 -2.95 19.95
C THR A 463 -8.34 -1.84 20.74
N TRP A 464 -8.76 -2.12 21.98
CA TRP A 464 -9.39 -1.11 22.83
C TRP A 464 -8.44 0.04 23.21
N LYS A 465 -7.19 -0.27 23.57
CA LYS A 465 -6.17 0.75 23.85
C LYS A 465 -6.00 1.69 22.67
N PHE A 466 -5.84 1.14 21.47
CA PHE A 466 -5.71 1.94 20.26
C PHE A 466 -6.93 2.84 20.04
N MET A 467 -8.16 2.31 20.13
CA MET A 467 -9.38 3.10 19.98
C MET A 467 -9.51 4.21 21.04
N LEU A 468 -9.14 3.93 22.30
CA LEU A 468 -9.18 4.89 23.41
C LEU A 468 -8.18 6.03 23.24
N GLU A 469 -7.02 5.76 22.66
CA GLU A 469 -6.02 6.81 22.41
C GLU A 469 -6.44 7.77 21.29
N TYR A 470 -7.35 7.36 20.40
CA TYR A 470 -7.99 8.25 19.42
C TYR A 470 -9.27 8.93 19.94
N GLN A 471 -9.66 8.70 21.19
CA GLN A 471 -10.84 9.34 21.75
C GLN A 471 -10.66 10.86 21.75
N GLY A 472 -11.59 11.58 21.13
CA GLY A 472 -11.56 13.04 21.10
C GLY A 472 -11.89 13.63 22.47
N ASP A 473 -11.56 14.91 22.68
CA ASP A 473 -11.79 15.64 23.94
C ASP A 473 -13.27 15.67 24.36
N ASN A 474 -14.19 15.51 23.40
CA ASN A 474 -15.63 15.40 23.63
C ASN A 474 -16.09 13.99 24.09
N GLY A 475 -15.16 13.05 24.24
CA GLY A 475 -15.42 11.67 24.63
C GLY A 475 -15.88 10.74 23.50
N GLN A 476 -15.97 11.23 22.26
CA GLN A 476 -16.33 10.40 21.11
C GLN A 476 -15.15 9.54 20.65
N PHE A 477 -15.46 8.30 20.28
CA PHE A 477 -14.51 7.42 19.62
C PHE A 477 -14.55 7.64 18.11
N PRO A 478 -13.42 7.51 17.40
CA PRO A 478 -13.47 7.37 15.96
C PRO A 478 -14.26 6.10 15.61
N GLY A 479 -15.04 6.12 14.53
CA GLY A 479 -15.73 4.91 14.04
C GLY A 479 -14.75 3.87 13.49
N PHE A 480 -13.62 4.33 12.94
CA PHE A 480 -12.57 3.52 12.35
C PHE A 480 -11.20 4.21 12.47
N VAL A 481 -10.12 3.44 12.66
CA VAL A 481 -8.74 3.96 12.80
C VAL A 481 -7.70 3.08 12.07
N PRO A 482 -6.69 3.68 11.41
CA PRO A 482 -5.65 2.92 10.72
C PRO A 482 -4.59 2.48 11.73
N ILE A 483 -4.22 1.19 11.74
CA ILE A 483 -3.27 0.66 12.75
C ILE A 483 -1.85 1.20 12.62
N SER A 484 -1.54 1.86 11.50
CA SER A 484 -0.21 2.33 11.14
C SER A 484 0.01 3.81 11.45
N GLN A 485 -0.94 4.51 12.07
CA GLN A 485 -0.76 5.89 12.54
C GLN A 485 -0.74 5.93 14.07
N MET A 486 0.02 6.87 14.66
CA MET A 486 0.06 7.03 16.11
C MET A 486 -1.04 8.01 16.60
N PRO A 487 -1.85 7.61 17.59
CA PRO A 487 -2.94 8.43 18.15
C PRO A 487 -2.51 9.70 18.87
N THR A 488 -1.34 9.71 19.53
CA THR A 488 -0.84 10.87 20.32
C THR A 488 -0.74 12.17 19.52
N THR A 489 -0.82 12.03 18.22
CA THR A 489 -0.63 13.08 17.24
C THR A 489 -1.92 13.48 16.53
N ILE A 490 -2.99 12.68 16.66
CA ILE A 490 -4.30 12.92 16.06
C ILE A 490 -5.30 13.46 17.11
N SER A 491 -5.20 13.02 18.37
CA SER A 491 -6.05 13.52 19.46
C SER A 491 -5.85 15.00 19.79
N GLN A 492 -4.77 15.63 19.30
CA GLN A 492 -4.52 17.07 19.47
C GLN A 492 -5.17 17.93 18.38
N THR A 493 -5.79 17.30 17.36
CA THR A 493 -6.24 17.98 16.13
C THR A 493 -7.72 17.78 15.78
N MET A 494 -8.43 16.88 16.47
CA MET A 494 -9.89 16.72 16.41
C MET A 494 -10.51 17.23 17.71
#